data_AF-A0AAU6ZVW1-F1
#
_entry.id   AF-A0AAU6ZVW1-F1
#
_cell.length_a   1.000
_cell.length_b   1.000
_cell.length_c   1.000
_cell.angle_alpha   90.00
_cell.angle_beta   90.00
_cell.angle_gamma   90.00
#
_symmetry.space_group_name_H-M   'P 1'
#
loop_
_entity.id
_entity.type
_entity.pdbx_description
1 polymer ?
#
loop_
_entity_poly.entity_id
_entity_poly.type
_entity_poly.pdbx_seq_one_letter_code
_entity_poly.pdbx_strand_id
1 'polypeptide(L)' 'MGTGGWVVMVVVMALFWGLVIFAGVMIFRGSGKSRSGGVIQDRGALGILDDRFARGEINREEYEGRKAALRGR' A
#
# COMPACT_ATOMS: atom_id res chain seq x y z
N MET A 1 -12.18 27.37 -40.53
CA MET A 1 -12.89 26.42 -39.65
C MET A 1 -11.86 25.91 -38.65
N GLY A 2 -12.03 26.29 -37.38
CA GLY A 2 -10.93 26.52 -36.45
C GLY A 2 -10.37 25.26 -35.78
N THR A 3 -9.14 24.92 -36.14
CA THR A 3 -8.27 23.97 -35.43
C THR A 3 -8.14 24.29 -33.94
N GLY A 4 -8.24 25.55 -33.53
CA GLY A 4 -8.17 25.96 -32.12
C GLY A 4 -9.27 25.33 -31.24
N GLY A 5 -10.49 25.16 -31.74
CA GLY A 5 -11.58 24.57 -30.97
C GLY A 5 -11.36 23.08 -30.69
N TRP A 6 -10.84 22.34 -31.66
CA TRP A 6 -10.52 20.91 -31.51
C TRP A 6 -9.38 20.68 -30.52
N VAL A 7 -8.34 21.51 -30.55
CA VAL A 7 -7.23 21.43 -29.59
C VAL A 7 -7.72 21.67 -28.17
N VAL A 8 -8.52 22.72 -27.95
CA VAL A 8 -9.10 23.02 -26.63
C VAL A 8 -9.97 21.86 -26.14
N MET A 9 -10.79 21.28 -27.01
CA MET A 9 -11.64 20.13 -26.66
C MET A 9 -10.83 18.90 -26.23
N VAL A 10 -9.75 18.56 -26.97
CA VAL A 10 -8.87 17.44 -26.62
C VAL A 10 -8.15 17.70 -25.29
N VAL A 11 -7.66 18.91 -25.06
CA VAL A 11 -6.96 19.27 -23.81
C VAL A 11 -7.90 19.14 -22.61
N VAL A 12 -9.11 19.70 -22.69
CA VAL A 12 -10.10 19.60 -21.60
C VAL A 12 -10.47 18.15 -21.33
N MET A 13 -10.66 17.34 -22.37
CA MET A 13 -10.97 15.92 -22.24
C MET A 13 -9.81 15.15 -21.59
N ALA A 14 -8.57 15.41 -22.01
CA ALA A 14 -7.37 14.79 -21.43
C ALA A 14 -7.19 15.17 -19.96
N LEU A 15 -7.43 16.44 -19.60
CA LEU A 15 -7.40 16.90 -18.21
C LEU A 15 -8.47 16.20 -17.37
N PHE A 16 -9.70 16.06 -17.90
CA PHE A 16 -10.77 15.35 -17.23
C PHE A 16 -10.40 13.89 -16.97
N TRP A 17 -9.95 13.15 -17.99
CA TRP A 17 -9.49 11.76 -17.82
C TRP A 17 -8.29 11.65 -16.89
N GLY A 18 -7.34 12.58 -16.97
CA GLY A 18 -6.20 12.65 -16.06
C GLY A 18 -6.64 12.80 -14.61
N LEU A 19 -7.62 13.65 -14.33
CA LEU A 19 -8.21 13.84 -13.00
C LEU A 19 -8.93 12.58 -12.53
N VAL A 20 -9.74 11.95 -13.38
CA VAL A 20 -10.46 10.71 -13.06
C VAL A 20 -9.49 9.57 -12.72
N ILE A 21 -8.45 9.38 -13.54
CA ILE A 21 -7.39 8.41 -13.29
C ILE A 21 -6.65 8.76 -12.00
N PHE A 22 -6.29 10.04 -11.80
CA PHE A 22 -5.62 10.48 -10.59
C PHE A 22 -6.45 10.23 -9.33
N ALA A 23 -7.75 10.50 -9.37
CA ALA A 23 -8.67 10.24 -8.27
C ALA A 23 -8.81 8.73 -8.01
N GLY A 24 -9.00 7.92 -9.05
CA GLY A 24 -9.03 6.47 -8.94
C GLY A 24 -7.73 5.92 -8.35
N VAL A 25 -6.59 6.36 -8.87
CA VAL A 25 -5.28 6.02 -8.33
C VAL A 25 -5.16 6.49 -6.89
N MET A 26 -5.63 7.68 -6.50
CA MET A 26 -5.55 8.15 -5.12
C MET A 26 -6.32 7.23 -4.15
N ILE A 27 -7.51 6.76 -4.56
CA ILE A 27 -8.33 5.81 -3.79
C ILE A 27 -7.60 4.47 -3.63
N PHE A 28 -7.10 3.89 -4.73
CA PHE A 28 -6.35 2.63 -4.68
C PHE A 28 -4.98 2.77 -4.00
N ARG A 29 -4.36 3.95 -4.11
CA ARG A 29 -3.06 4.28 -3.49
C ARG A 29 -3.22 4.59 -2.00
N GLY A 30 -4.41 4.95 -1.53
CA GLY A 30 -4.76 5.03 -0.10
C GLY A 30 -4.77 3.66 0.57
N SER A 31 -5.22 2.63 -0.14
CA SER A 31 -5.15 1.22 0.33
C SER A 31 -3.75 0.60 0.17
N GLY A 32 -2.93 1.13 -0.75
CA GLY A 32 -1.59 0.63 -1.05
C GLY A 32 -0.42 1.40 -0.41
N LYS A 33 -0.65 2.49 0.34
CA LYS A 33 0.41 3.26 1.02
C LYS A 33 0.78 2.65 2.39
N SER A 34 0.99 1.35 2.41
CA SER A 34 1.96 0.75 3.31
C SER A 34 3.15 0.27 2.48
N ARG A 35 3.79 1.17 1.72
CA ARG A 35 5.18 0.97 1.27
C ARG A 35 6.08 1.86 2.10
N SER A 36 6.21 1.51 3.38
CA SER A 36 7.49 1.64 4.06
C SER A 36 8.33 0.44 3.58
N GLY A 37 9.37 0.71 2.80
CA GLY A 37 10.26 -0.30 2.22
C GLY A 37 11.06 -1.14 3.23
N GLY A 38 10.84 -0.97 4.54
CA GLY A 38 11.36 -1.86 5.60
C GLY A 38 10.26 -2.59 6.40
N VAL A 39 9.05 -2.04 6.47
CA VAL A 39 7.99 -2.53 7.40
C VAL A 39 7.06 -3.57 6.77
N ILE A 40 6.99 -3.73 5.44
CA ILE A 40 6.10 -4.74 4.82
C ILE A 40 6.59 -6.16 5.11
N GLN A 41 7.91 -6.41 5.00
CA GLN A 41 8.48 -7.70 5.36
C GLN A 41 8.27 -8.01 6.84
N ASP A 42 8.41 -6.99 7.69
CA ASP A 42 8.17 -7.10 9.13
C ASP A 42 6.71 -7.37 9.49
N ARG A 43 5.75 -6.71 8.83
CA ARG A 43 4.32 -7.01 9.01
C ARG A 43 3.96 -8.41 8.52
N GLY A 44 4.60 -8.89 7.45
CA GLY A 44 4.47 -10.27 7.00
C GLY A 44 5.03 -11.26 8.03
N ALA A 45 6.23 -11.00 8.55
CA ALA A 45 6.88 -11.85 9.55
C ALA A 45 6.16 -11.85 10.90
N LEU A 46 5.74 -10.68 11.40
CA LEU A 46 4.92 -10.56 12.62
C LEU A 46 3.55 -11.24 12.43
N GLY A 47 2.90 -11.08 11.28
CA GLY A 47 1.60 -11.70 11.02
C GLY A 47 1.66 -13.23 11.04
N ILE A 48 2.71 -13.81 10.48
CA ILE A 48 2.95 -15.26 10.55
C ILE A 48 3.26 -15.70 11.99
N LEU A 49 3.99 -14.89 12.76
CA LEU A 49 4.31 -15.17 14.16
C LEU A 49 3.05 -15.14 15.06
N ASP A 50 2.19 -14.15 14.87
CA ASP A 50 0.92 -14.00 15.59
C ASP A 50 -0.03 -15.17 15.27
N ASP A 51 -0.14 -15.59 14.01
CA ASP A 51 -0.99 -16.72 13.60
C ASP A 51 -0.53 -18.04 14.26
N ARG A 52 0.79 -18.27 14.34
CA ARG A 52 1.35 -19.46 15.02
C ARG A 52 1.19 -19.43 16.53
N PHE A 53 1.31 -18.25 17.14
CA PHE A 53 1.02 -18.08 18.56
C PHE A 53 -0.46 -18.34 18.87
N ALA A 54 -1.37 -17.84 18.02
CA ALA A 54 -2.82 -18.08 18.14
C ALA A 54 -3.19 -19.56 17.95
N ARG A 55 -2.47 -20.27 17.08
CA ARG A 55 -2.58 -21.74 16.92
C ARG A 55 -1.97 -22.52 18.09
N GLY A 56 -1.24 -21.87 18.98
CA GLY A 56 -0.53 -22.52 20.10
C GLY A 56 0.71 -23.31 19.67
N GLU A 57 1.21 -23.11 18.45
CA GLU A 57 2.41 -23.78 17.94
C GLU A 57 3.70 -23.21 18.56
N ILE A 58 3.64 -22.01 19.13
CA ILE A 58 4.77 -21.29 19.71
C ILE A 58 4.37 -20.78 21.10
N ASN A 59 5.26 -20.93 22.08
CA ASN A 59 5.05 -20.43 23.43
C ASN A 59 5.35 -18.92 23.54
N ARG A 60 4.81 -18.27 24.58
CA ARG A 60 4.94 -16.84 24.84
C ARG A 60 6.39 -16.36 24.91
N GLU A 61 7.29 -17.11 25.54
CA GLU A 61 8.71 -16.74 25.63
C GLU A 61 9.37 -16.66 24.24
N GLU A 62 9.05 -17.62 23.38
CA GLU A 62 9.60 -17.70 22.03
C GLU A 62 8.96 -16.65 21.10
N TYR A 63 7.68 -16.34 21.31
CA TYR A 63 6.98 -15.23 20.66
C TYR A 63 7.65 -13.88 20.97
N GLU A 64 7.87 -13.56 22.25
CA GLU A 64 8.47 -12.29 22.66
C GLU A 64 9.92 -12.15 22.16
N GLY A 65 10.71 -13.23 22.20
CA GLY A 65 12.08 -13.23 21.67
C GLY A 65 12.16 -12.94 20.17
N ARG A 66 11.31 -13.58 19.36
CA ARG A 66 11.27 -13.34 17.90
C ARG A 66 10.68 -11.98 17.56
N LYS A 67 9.68 -11.51 18.32
CA LYS A 67 9.10 -10.18 18.16
C LYS A 67 10.10 -9.07 18.45
N ALA A 68 10.94 -9.23 19.48
CA ALA A 68 12.01 -8.29 19.79
C ALA A 68 13.10 -8.28 18.70
N ALA A 69 13.48 -9.45 18.17
CA ALA A 69 14.45 -9.56 17.08
C ALA A 69 13.96 -8.92 15.76
N LEU A 70 12.65 -9.00 15.49
CA LEU A 70 12.02 -8.37 14.33
C LEU A 70 11.93 -6.84 14.50
N ARG A 71 11.52 -6.34 15.69
CA ARG A 71 11.44 -4.90 15.98
C ARG A 71 12.78 -4.18 16.13
N GLY A 72 13.87 -4.91 16.39
CA GLY A 72 15.20 -4.36 16.64
C GLY A 72 16.07 -4.13 15.40
N ARG A 73 15.51 -4.23 14.19
CA ARG A 73 16.20 -3.98 12.92
C ARG A 73 15.80 -2.64 12.30
#